data_AF-A0A8T0LHQ1-F1
#
_entry.id   AF-A0A8T0LHQ1-F1
#
_cell.length_a   1.000
_cell.length_b   1.000
_cell.length_c   1.000
_cell.angle_alpha   90.00
_cell.angle_beta   90.00
_cell.angle_gamma   90.00
#
_symmetry.space_group_name_H-M   'P 1'
#
loop_
_entity.id
_entity.type
_entity.pdbx_description
1 polymer ?
#
loop_
_entity_poly.entity_id
_entity_poly.type
_entity_poly.pdbx_seq_one_letter_code
_entity_poly.pdbx_strand_id
1 'polypeptide(L)'
;MVALLQADGSPKYSTFPNVSDTVDSTKERLRGAASTPGTASLWSKLFFIYANPMMSAGNLRQLDNEDLWELEGENRSATAFDEFVHHYERYDKSIVKAMTAAYGGQFLLSGLAMLFTTACNVFAPAVLNHVITVFAAPDIDMASLSVWLGVFFASRLVNAVVMTQMRFYLELIALRLTVTLKALLFQKAMRRSIQSKRESKTVDISNLYSADVNNVLFAAFQINSLWVIPIQIVVVVYMLYAVINLAAFAGLAIIAVSMLASFVIAKLSGNAFEDIMKYKDDRMKSIKEVFNAIQIVKLNAWEDKFADKIHKLRATELSAVKKFLYLGAVNIFVLWSSPLAVSAVSFAVYAIVMEKVLTAARVFTAIALFNALRDPLRDLPTVIQTCIQAKISLERFTEYLALDEFIPSNVIRDDTAQPQDVVMSIQ
;
A
#
# COMPACT_ATOMS: atom_id res chain seq x y z
N MET A 1 26.51 24.53 63.85
CA MET A 1 27.79 23.98 64.33
C MET A 1 27.53 22.52 64.69
N VAL A 2 28.16 21.59 63.95
CA VAL A 2 28.16 20.12 64.11
C VAL A 2 26.83 19.43 63.70
N ALA A 3 26.68 18.84 62.51
CA ALA A 3 27.27 17.58 61.98
C ALA A 3 26.72 16.35 62.74
N LEU A 4 26.39 15.17 62.21
CA LEU A 4 26.75 14.39 61.01
C LEU A 4 25.89 13.10 61.16
N LEU A 5 25.10 12.64 60.19
CA LEU A 5 25.36 11.45 59.35
C LEU A 5 23.99 10.81 59.04
N GLN A 6 23.69 10.57 57.76
CA GLN A 6 23.26 9.22 57.39
C GLN A 6 23.61 8.95 55.94
N ALA A 7 24.28 7.82 55.78
CA ALA A 7 25.07 7.42 54.64
C ALA A 7 24.22 6.98 53.44
N ASP A 8 24.84 7.24 52.29
CA ASP A 8 24.68 6.58 51.02
C ASP A 8 24.78 5.04 51.13
N GLY A 9 24.07 4.32 50.27
CA GLY A 9 24.22 2.87 50.10
C GLY A 9 23.00 2.02 50.49
N SER A 10 22.01 1.95 49.61
CA SER A 10 21.14 0.76 49.57
C SER A 10 21.82 -0.32 48.72
N PRO A 11 21.89 -1.58 49.18
CA PRO A 11 22.57 -2.64 48.45
C PRO A 11 21.80 -3.02 47.19
N LYS A 12 22.44 -2.91 46.02
CA LYS A 12 21.93 -3.45 44.75
C LYS A 12 22.10 -4.97 44.76
N TYR A 13 21.01 -5.71 44.93
CA TYR A 13 21.00 -7.16 44.80
C TYR A 13 20.98 -7.55 43.32
N SER A 14 22.02 -8.25 42.87
CA SER A 14 22.30 -8.60 41.46
C SER A 14 21.60 -9.86 40.96
N THR A 15 20.51 -10.30 41.58
CA THR A 15 19.95 -11.63 41.35
C THR A 15 18.95 -11.74 40.20
N PHE A 16 18.48 -10.63 39.63
CA PHE A 16 17.68 -10.60 38.40
C PHE A 16 18.01 -9.35 37.59
N PRO A 17 18.14 -9.41 36.25
CA PRO A 17 18.22 -8.20 35.45
C PRO A 17 16.93 -7.40 35.67
N ASN A 18 17.03 -6.24 36.32
CA ASN A 18 15.91 -5.33 36.45
C ASN A 18 15.47 -4.89 35.06
N VAL A 19 14.24 -5.21 34.68
CA VAL A 19 13.63 -4.74 33.43
C VAL A 19 13.64 -3.20 33.39
N SER A 20 13.56 -2.53 34.54
CA SER A 20 13.70 -1.06 34.62
C SER A 20 15.09 -0.55 34.21
N ASP A 21 16.17 -1.20 34.66
CA ASP A 21 17.54 -0.76 34.36
C ASP A 21 17.89 -0.97 32.88
N THR A 22 17.32 -2.02 32.27
CA THR A 22 17.42 -2.25 30.81
C THR A 22 16.56 -1.26 30.02
N VAL A 23 15.40 -0.86 30.52
CA VAL A 23 14.55 0.17 29.89
C VAL A 23 15.20 1.55 29.93
N ASP A 24 15.75 1.97 31.06
CA ASP A 24 16.38 3.29 31.23
C ASP A 24 17.70 3.39 30.45
N SER A 25 18.54 2.36 30.49
CA SER A 25 19.76 2.31 29.66
C SER A 25 19.45 2.24 28.15
N THR A 26 18.31 1.67 27.75
CA THR A 26 17.87 1.66 26.35
C THR A 26 17.37 3.05 25.91
N LYS A 27 16.68 3.79 26.77
CA LYS A 27 16.30 5.20 26.52
C LYS A 27 17.52 6.09 26.33
N GLU A 28 18.54 5.96 27.18
CA GLU A 28 19.81 6.68 27.02
C GLU A 28 20.56 6.27 25.74
N ARG A 29 20.55 4.97 25.38
CA ARG A 29 21.16 4.49 24.14
C ARG A 29 20.48 4.99 22.87
N LEU A 30 19.15 5.13 22.83
CA LEU A 30 18.46 5.71 21.67
C LEU A 30 18.77 7.20 21.51
N ARG A 31 18.89 7.93 22.63
CA ARG A 31 19.30 9.34 22.62
C ARG A 31 20.79 9.54 22.31
N GLY A 32 21.64 8.58 22.69
CA GLY A 32 23.09 8.58 22.45
C GLY A 32 23.55 7.95 21.12
N ALA A 33 22.72 7.12 20.48
CA ALA A 33 22.97 6.53 19.16
C ALA A 33 22.71 7.59 18.06
N ALA A 34 23.60 8.58 18.01
CA ALA A 34 23.57 9.73 17.11
C ALA A 34 23.80 9.35 15.62
N SER A 35 22.91 8.56 15.03
CA SER A 35 22.76 8.47 13.58
C SER A 35 21.28 8.53 13.23
N THR A 36 20.79 9.74 13.00
CA THR A 36 19.49 9.96 12.38
C THR A 36 19.56 9.57 10.89
N PRO A 37 18.42 9.35 10.22
CA PRO A 37 18.41 9.08 8.79
C PRO A 37 19.18 10.13 7.98
N GLY A 38 19.16 11.42 8.35
CA GLY A 38 19.90 12.48 7.66
C GLY A 38 21.42 12.40 7.87
N THR A 39 21.87 12.09 9.08
CA THR A 39 23.30 12.07 9.48
C THR A 39 23.99 10.73 9.24
N ALA A 40 23.24 9.69 8.90
CA ALA A 40 23.77 8.36 8.62
C ALA A 40 24.69 8.33 7.38
N SER A 41 25.73 7.48 7.45
CA SER A 41 26.64 7.21 6.33
C SER A 41 25.89 6.60 5.13
N LEU A 42 26.47 6.70 3.93
CA LEU A 42 25.87 6.13 2.71
C LEU A 42 25.58 4.63 2.84
N TRP A 43 26.48 3.87 3.45
CA TRP A 43 26.28 2.44 3.71
C TRP A 43 25.15 2.16 4.69
N SER A 44 25.04 2.98 5.75
CA SER A 44 23.95 2.87 6.71
C SER A 44 22.60 3.20 6.08
N LYS A 45 22.55 4.19 5.18
CA LYS A 45 21.36 4.53 4.38
C LYS A 45 20.99 3.42 3.39
N LEU A 46 21.98 2.85 2.70
CA LEU A 46 21.78 1.81 1.69
C LEU A 46 21.16 0.52 2.25
N PHE A 47 21.50 0.17 3.50
CA PHE A 47 21.03 -1.05 4.16
C PHE A 47 20.09 -0.78 5.35
N PHE A 48 19.64 0.47 5.53
CA PHE A 48 18.76 0.87 6.64
C PHE A 48 19.31 0.53 8.03
N ILE A 49 20.64 0.47 8.20
CA ILE A 49 21.29 0.05 9.45
C ILE A 49 20.99 1.02 10.59
N TYR A 50 20.80 2.30 10.27
CA TYR A 50 20.42 3.33 11.24
C TYR A 50 19.10 3.02 11.98
N ALA A 51 18.24 2.15 11.43
CA ALA A 51 17.01 1.68 12.08
C ALA A 51 17.22 0.59 13.13
N ASN A 52 18.36 -0.12 13.10
CA ASN A 52 18.60 -1.25 14.00
C ASN A 52 18.49 -0.92 15.50
N PRO A 53 18.98 0.24 16.01
CA PRO A 53 18.82 0.58 17.42
C PRO A 53 17.35 0.71 17.83
N MET A 54 16.53 1.37 17.00
CA MET A 54 15.10 1.54 17.25
C MET A 54 14.36 0.20 17.18
N MET A 55 14.67 -0.63 16.18
CA MET A 55 14.11 -1.98 16.06
C MET A 55 14.48 -2.87 17.25
N SER A 56 15.72 -2.79 17.72
CA SER A 56 16.17 -3.52 18.90
C SER A 56 15.47 -3.03 20.17
N ALA A 57 15.24 -1.72 20.31
CA ALA A 57 14.49 -1.18 21.43
C ALA A 57 13.02 -1.64 21.40
N GLY A 58 12.39 -1.66 20.23
CA GLY A 58 11.03 -2.17 20.02
C GLY A 58 10.86 -3.66 20.34
N ASN A 59 11.93 -4.46 20.20
CA ASN A 59 11.93 -5.86 20.63
C ASN A 59 12.01 -6.03 22.15
N LEU A 60 12.58 -5.05 22.87
CA LEU A 60 12.75 -5.11 24.32
C LEU A 60 11.58 -4.49 25.07
N ARG A 61 11.00 -3.41 24.52
CA ARG A 61 9.86 -2.70 25.10
C ARG A 61 9.00 -2.07 24.03
N GLN A 62 7.76 -1.75 24.38
CA GLN A 62 6.92 -0.90 23.55
C GLN A 62 7.56 0.48 23.36
N LEU A 63 7.55 0.96 22.11
CA LEU A 63 8.04 2.29 21.76
C LEU A 63 6.99 3.35 22.11
N ASP A 64 7.46 4.46 22.67
CA ASP A 64 6.65 5.65 22.93
C ASP A 64 6.93 6.74 21.89
N ASN A 65 6.08 7.77 21.83
CA ASN A 65 6.26 8.89 20.88
C ASN A 65 7.62 9.61 21.04
N GLU A 66 8.18 9.61 22.25
CA GLU A 66 9.50 10.21 22.54
C GLU A 66 10.67 9.41 21.94
N ASP A 67 10.45 8.14 21.58
CA ASP A 67 11.47 7.27 20.97
C ASP A 67 11.56 7.48 19.45
N LEU A 68 10.55 8.13 18.85
CA LEU A 68 10.49 8.37 17.41
C LEU A 68 11.39 9.54 17.02
N TRP A 69 12.02 9.44 15.86
CA TRP A 69 12.77 10.56 15.32
C TRP A 69 11.84 11.67 14.87
N GLU A 70 12.25 12.90 15.14
CA GLU A 70 11.68 14.05 14.45
C GLU A 70 11.99 13.98 12.95
N LEU A 71 11.04 14.43 12.13
CA LEU A 71 11.25 14.54 10.70
C LEU A 71 12.28 15.63 10.40
N GLU A 72 13.24 15.33 9.53
CA GLU A 72 14.34 16.23 9.16
C GLU A 72 14.16 16.81 7.74
N GLY A 73 14.65 18.05 7.55
CA GLY A 73 14.79 18.69 6.23
C GLY A 73 13.51 18.75 5.40
N GLU A 74 13.56 18.18 4.19
CA GLU A 74 12.47 18.12 3.21
C GLU A 74 11.27 17.28 3.67
N ASN A 75 11.44 16.42 4.68
CA ASN A 75 10.33 15.61 5.21
C ASN A 75 9.44 16.38 6.19
N ARG A 76 9.81 17.61 6.59
CA ARG A 76 8.96 18.47 7.41
C ARG A 76 7.83 19.08 6.58
N SER A 77 6.65 19.18 7.17
CA SER A 77 5.45 19.68 6.49
C SER A 77 5.60 21.09 5.94
N ALA A 78 6.24 22.00 6.68
CA ALA A 78 6.49 23.37 6.24
C ALA A 78 7.37 23.42 4.99
N THR A 79 8.53 22.75 5.01
CA THR A 79 9.46 22.71 3.87
C THR A 79 8.82 22.10 2.62
N ALA A 80 8.16 20.94 2.77
CA ALA A 80 7.48 20.29 1.65
C ALA A 80 6.36 21.16 1.08
N PHE A 81 5.62 21.85 1.95
CA PHE A 81 4.54 22.74 1.54
C PHE A 81 5.05 23.97 0.79
N ASP A 82 6.10 24.62 1.28
CA ASP A 82 6.70 25.80 0.63
C ASP A 82 7.22 25.46 -0.77
N GLU A 83 7.91 24.32 -0.92
CA GLU A 83 8.36 23.81 -2.23
C GLU A 83 7.17 23.56 -3.17
N PHE A 84 6.13 22.87 -2.69
CA PHE A 84 4.96 22.57 -3.50
C PHE A 84 4.19 23.82 -3.92
N VAL A 85 3.97 24.76 -3.00
CA VAL A 85 3.24 26.02 -3.26
C VAL A 85 3.97 26.87 -4.30
N HIS A 86 5.30 26.93 -4.26
CA HIS A 86 6.07 27.64 -5.27
C HIS A 86 5.75 27.12 -6.69
N HIS A 87 5.68 25.80 -6.87
CA HIS A 87 5.26 25.21 -8.14
C HIS A 87 3.77 25.40 -8.43
N TYR A 88 2.91 25.30 -7.41
CA TYR A 88 1.47 25.48 -7.55
C TYR A 88 1.09 26.88 -8.05
N GLU A 89 1.71 27.93 -7.51
CA GLU A 89 1.49 29.31 -7.96
C GLU A 89 2.06 29.54 -9.37
N ARG A 90 3.24 28.98 -9.67
CA ARG A 90 3.87 29.10 -11.00
C ARG A 90 3.05 28.46 -12.13
N TYR A 91 2.29 27.42 -11.84
CA TYR A 91 1.49 26.67 -12.81
C TYR A 91 -0.01 26.95 -12.70
N ASP A 92 -0.39 28.21 -12.43
CA ASP A 92 -1.79 28.67 -12.46
C ASP A 92 -2.71 27.85 -11.54
N LYS A 93 -2.22 27.51 -10.34
CA LYS A 93 -2.96 26.77 -9.32
C LYS A 93 -3.48 25.40 -9.79
N SER A 94 -2.83 24.80 -10.78
CA SER A 94 -3.11 23.42 -11.20
C SER A 94 -2.32 22.42 -10.36
N ILE A 95 -3.01 21.65 -9.52
CA ILE A 95 -2.42 20.63 -8.64
C ILE A 95 -1.56 19.62 -9.42
N VAL A 96 -2.09 19.08 -10.53
CA VAL A 96 -1.40 18.04 -11.31
C VAL A 96 -0.08 18.55 -11.88
N LYS A 97 -0.11 19.73 -12.54
CA LYS A 97 1.11 20.38 -13.06
C LYS A 97 2.13 20.66 -11.95
N ALA A 98 1.68 21.14 -10.79
CA ALA A 98 2.54 21.38 -9.64
C ALA A 98 3.21 20.10 -9.13
N MET A 99 2.43 19.02 -8.96
CA MET A 99 2.95 17.69 -8.57
C MET A 99 3.99 17.17 -9.58
N THR A 100 3.69 17.28 -10.88
CA THR A 100 4.61 16.83 -11.93
C THR A 100 5.89 17.67 -12.00
N ALA A 101 5.81 18.97 -11.73
CA ALA A 101 6.98 19.83 -11.74
C ALA A 101 7.87 19.63 -10.49
N ALA A 102 7.28 19.45 -9.32
CA ALA A 102 8.00 19.25 -8.06
C ALA A 102 8.63 17.85 -8.00
N TYR A 103 7.87 16.80 -8.30
CA TYR A 103 8.27 15.41 -8.03
C TYR A 103 8.39 14.54 -9.29
N GLY A 104 8.01 15.01 -10.47
CA GLY A 104 7.92 14.19 -11.68
C GLY A 104 9.25 13.55 -12.11
N GLY A 105 10.37 14.26 -11.95
CA GLY A 105 11.70 13.71 -12.23
C GLY A 105 12.08 12.56 -11.30
N GLN A 106 11.72 12.67 -10.01
CA GLN A 106 11.96 11.61 -9.03
C GLN A 106 11.03 10.42 -9.28
N PHE A 107 9.75 10.64 -9.60
CA PHE A 107 8.82 9.59 -10.01
C PHE A 107 9.32 8.84 -11.25
N LEU A 108 9.84 9.56 -12.26
CA LEU A 108 10.41 8.95 -13.46
C LEU A 108 11.63 8.10 -13.13
N LEU A 109 12.54 8.59 -12.28
CA LEU A 109 13.71 7.82 -11.85
C LEU A 109 13.32 6.54 -11.10
N SER A 110 12.36 6.63 -10.16
CA SER A 110 11.80 5.47 -9.48
C SER A 110 11.14 4.49 -10.46
N GLY A 111 10.47 5.00 -11.49
CA GLY A 111 9.86 4.18 -12.53
C GLY A 111 10.88 3.47 -13.43
N LEU A 112 11.97 4.14 -13.81
CA LEU A 112 13.09 3.51 -14.52
C LEU A 112 13.76 2.42 -13.67
N ALA A 113 13.92 2.65 -12.38
CA ALA A 113 14.44 1.65 -11.46
C ALA A 113 13.48 0.46 -11.29
N MET A 114 12.16 0.72 -11.25
CA MET A 114 11.15 -0.34 -11.27
C MET A 114 11.23 -1.16 -12.57
N LEU A 115 11.41 -0.51 -13.73
CA LEU A 115 11.61 -1.20 -15.01
C LEU A 115 12.87 -2.10 -14.97
N PHE A 116 13.97 -1.60 -14.42
CA PHE A 116 15.19 -2.39 -14.23
C PHE A 116 14.95 -3.61 -13.32
N THR A 117 14.29 -3.41 -12.17
CA THR A 117 13.90 -4.49 -11.27
C THR A 117 13.03 -5.54 -11.97
N THR A 118 12.07 -5.11 -12.78
CA THR A 118 11.24 -5.99 -13.60
C THR A 118 12.06 -6.76 -14.63
N ALA A 119 13.02 -6.11 -15.29
CA ALA A 119 13.93 -6.79 -16.22
C ALA A 119 14.79 -7.86 -15.52
N CYS A 120 15.34 -7.57 -14.34
CA CYS A 120 16.06 -8.57 -13.52
C CYS A 120 15.15 -9.75 -13.13
N ASN A 121 13.86 -9.49 -12.87
CA ASN A 121 12.89 -10.53 -12.57
C ASN A 121 12.63 -11.44 -13.78
N VAL A 122 12.42 -10.87 -14.96
CA VAL A 122 12.19 -11.58 -16.22
C VAL A 122 13.45 -12.29 -16.74
N PHE A 123 14.63 -11.87 -16.31
CA PHE A 123 15.88 -12.55 -16.63
C PHE A 123 15.98 -13.98 -16.03
N ALA A 124 15.31 -14.26 -14.90
CA ALA A 124 15.36 -15.60 -14.26
C ALA A 124 14.93 -16.74 -15.20
N PRO A 125 13.76 -16.68 -15.86
CA PRO A 125 13.36 -17.70 -16.82
C PRO A 125 14.36 -17.92 -17.97
N ALA A 126 15.04 -16.87 -18.44
CA ALA A 126 16.06 -17.01 -19.49
C ALA A 126 17.30 -17.76 -18.98
N VAL A 127 17.78 -17.42 -17.79
CA VAL A 127 18.88 -18.13 -17.12
C VAL A 127 18.50 -19.59 -16.90
N LEU A 128 17.27 -19.85 -16.43
CA LEU A 128 16.77 -21.22 -16.24
C LEU A 128 16.77 -22.02 -17.55
N ASN A 129 16.37 -21.40 -18.67
CA ASN A 129 16.40 -22.03 -19.98
C ASN A 129 17.83 -22.44 -20.37
N HIS A 130 18.78 -21.51 -20.23
CA HIS A 130 20.18 -21.73 -20.57
C HIS A 130 20.80 -22.83 -19.72
N VAL A 131 20.60 -22.78 -18.39
CA VAL A 131 21.11 -23.77 -17.44
C VAL A 131 20.63 -25.17 -17.82
N ILE A 132 19.32 -25.36 -18.03
CA ILE A 132 18.77 -26.69 -18.37
C ILE A 132 19.27 -27.16 -19.74
N THR A 133 19.44 -26.25 -20.70
CA THR A 133 19.94 -26.59 -22.04
C THR A 133 21.40 -27.05 -21.99
N VAL A 134 22.24 -26.38 -21.21
CA VAL A 134 23.65 -26.76 -21.02
C VAL A 134 23.76 -28.11 -20.31
N PHE A 135 22.94 -28.38 -19.29
CA PHE A 135 22.93 -29.69 -18.61
C PHE A 135 22.39 -30.82 -19.48
N ALA A 136 21.59 -30.52 -20.50
CA ALA A 136 21.09 -31.52 -21.45
C ALA A 136 22.05 -31.77 -22.62
N ALA A 137 23.08 -30.93 -22.78
CA ALA A 137 24.08 -31.10 -23.84
C ALA A 137 25.10 -32.21 -23.48
N PRO A 138 25.66 -32.91 -24.47
CA PRO A 138 26.68 -33.95 -24.23
C PRO A 138 27.94 -33.40 -23.56
N ASP A 139 28.36 -32.19 -23.95
CA ASP A 139 29.52 -31.49 -23.40
C ASP A 139 29.07 -30.27 -22.60
N ILE A 140 29.45 -30.24 -21.32
CA ILE A 140 29.05 -29.16 -20.41
C ILE A 140 30.06 -28.03 -20.49
N ASP A 141 29.64 -26.90 -21.05
CA ASP A 141 30.42 -25.65 -21.01
C ASP A 141 30.28 -24.98 -19.63
N MET A 142 31.20 -25.33 -18.73
CA MET A 142 31.27 -24.78 -17.37
C MET A 142 31.60 -23.28 -17.35
N ALA A 143 32.30 -22.76 -18.37
CA ALA A 143 32.66 -21.35 -18.45
C ALA A 143 31.40 -20.51 -18.74
N SER A 144 30.62 -20.89 -19.76
CA SER A 144 29.33 -20.26 -20.03
C SER A 144 28.37 -20.38 -18.85
N LEU A 145 28.25 -21.57 -18.25
CA LEU A 145 27.35 -21.79 -17.11
C LEU A 145 27.68 -20.88 -15.91
N SER A 146 28.96 -20.78 -15.54
CA SER A 146 29.41 -19.97 -14.41
C SER A 146 29.21 -18.47 -14.65
N VAL A 147 29.41 -17.98 -15.88
CA VAL A 147 29.14 -16.58 -16.25
C VAL A 147 27.64 -16.27 -16.12
N TRP A 148 26.76 -17.11 -16.67
CA TRP A 148 25.31 -16.89 -16.58
C TRP A 148 24.80 -16.92 -15.14
N LEU A 149 25.27 -17.87 -14.33
CA LEU A 149 24.90 -17.94 -12.91
C LEU A 149 25.47 -16.77 -12.10
N GLY A 150 26.71 -16.34 -12.39
CA GLY A 150 27.34 -15.20 -11.75
C GLY A 150 26.61 -13.89 -12.04
N VAL A 151 26.27 -13.64 -13.32
CA VAL A 151 25.47 -12.48 -13.75
C VAL A 151 24.07 -12.55 -13.13
N PHE A 152 23.45 -13.73 -13.08
CA PHE A 152 22.15 -13.90 -12.43
C PHE A 152 22.20 -13.56 -10.93
N PHE A 153 23.18 -14.07 -10.20
CA PHE A 153 23.37 -13.77 -8.78
C PHE A 153 23.61 -12.27 -8.55
N ALA A 154 24.50 -11.66 -9.33
CA ALA A 154 24.75 -10.22 -9.27
C ALA A 154 23.49 -9.41 -9.56
N SER A 155 22.72 -9.78 -10.59
CA SER A 155 21.45 -9.12 -10.92
C SER A 155 20.43 -9.19 -9.79
N ARG A 156 20.37 -10.31 -9.06
CA ARG A 156 19.47 -10.50 -7.91
C ARG A 156 19.87 -9.65 -6.72
N LEU A 157 21.18 -9.55 -6.44
CA LEU A 157 21.71 -8.73 -5.37
C LEU A 157 21.46 -7.24 -5.64
N VAL A 158 21.79 -6.76 -6.85
CA VAL A 158 21.52 -5.38 -7.25
C VAL A 158 20.03 -5.09 -7.21
N ASN A 159 19.20 -6.00 -7.74
CA ASN A 159 17.74 -5.85 -7.69
C ASN A 159 17.20 -5.70 -6.27
N ALA A 160 17.67 -6.52 -5.32
CA ALA A 160 17.22 -6.45 -3.92
C ALA A 160 17.50 -5.07 -3.30
N VAL A 161 18.68 -4.50 -3.56
CA VAL A 161 19.06 -3.18 -3.06
C VAL A 161 18.25 -2.08 -3.75
N VAL A 162 18.21 -2.08 -5.10
CA VAL A 162 17.52 -1.05 -5.89
C VAL A 162 16.02 -1.04 -5.58
N MET A 163 15.36 -2.20 -5.59
CA MET A 163 13.93 -2.31 -5.31
C MET A 163 13.58 -1.75 -3.92
N THR A 164 14.35 -2.10 -2.90
CA THR A 164 14.09 -1.67 -1.52
C THR A 164 14.31 -0.17 -1.36
N GLN A 165 15.42 0.35 -1.87
CA GLN A 165 15.74 1.79 -1.81
C GLN A 165 14.71 2.62 -2.56
N MET A 166 14.39 2.24 -3.79
CA MET A 166 13.47 3.00 -4.63
C MET A 166 12.05 2.98 -4.07
N ARG A 167 11.61 1.85 -3.49
CA ARG A 167 10.33 1.78 -2.79
C ARG A 167 10.29 2.75 -1.61
N PHE A 168 11.34 2.78 -0.78
CA PHE A 168 11.43 3.71 0.35
C PHE A 168 11.37 5.18 -0.11
N TYR A 169 12.14 5.56 -1.13
CA TYR A 169 12.09 6.93 -1.68
C TYR A 169 10.74 7.28 -2.28
N LEU A 170 10.11 6.36 -3.02
CA LEU A 170 8.77 6.56 -3.58
C LEU A 170 7.74 6.77 -2.46
N GLU A 171 7.84 6.00 -1.37
CA GLU A 171 6.97 6.14 -0.21
C GLU A 171 7.11 7.51 0.46
N LEU A 172 8.35 8.01 0.63
CA LEU A 172 8.60 9.35 1.17
C LEU A 172 8.01 10.45 0.29
N ILE A 173 8.19 10.40 -1.03
CA ILE A 173 7.68 11.40 -1.96
C ILE A 173 6.16 11.46 -1.93
N ALA A 174 5.50 10.30 -1.94
CA ALA A 174 4.05 10.21 -1.90
C ALA A 174 3.48 10.71 -0.55
N LEU A 175 4.19 10.48 0.56
CA LEU A 175 3.85 11.07 1.86
C LEU A 175 4.01 12.58 1.89
N ARG A 176 5.11 13.13 1.34
CA ARG A 176 5.29 14.58 1.22
C ARG A 176 4.13 15.20 0.45
N LEU A 177 3.81 14.64 -0.71
CA LEU A 177 2.67 15.07 -1.54
C LEU A 177 1.33 15.06 -0.78
N THR A 178 1.10 14.03 0.02
CA THR A 178 -0.09 13.92 0.87
C THR A 178 -0.15 15.02 1.92
N VAL A 179 0.97 15.32 2.57
CA VAL A 179 1.06 16.38 3.58
C VAL A 179 0.86 17.75 2.94
N THR A 180 1.42 18.01 1.75
CA THR A 180 1.24 19.28 1.06
C THR A 180 -0.20 19.52 0.61
N LEU A 181 -0.88 18.49 0.08
CA LEU A 181 -2.31 18.57 -0.25
C LEU A 181 -3.17 18.85 0.99
N LYS A 182 -2.88 18.19 2.12
CA LYS A 182 -3.57 18.44 3.40
C LYS A 182 -3.35 19.86 3.91
N ALA A 183 -2.11 20.36 3.83
CA ALA A 183 -1.78 21.73 4.23
C ALA A 183 -2.46 22.77 3.33
N LEU A 184 -2.49 22.54 2.02
CA LEU A 184 -3.18 23.38 1.05
C LEU A 184 -4.69 23.44 1.34
N LEU A 185 -5.30 22.29 1.62
CA LEU A 185 -6.70 22.18 2.00
C LEU A 185 -6.99 22.94 3.30
N PHE A 186 -6.13 22.80 4.30
CA PHE A 186 -6.24 23.48 5.57
C PHE A 186 -6.14 25.02 5.41
N GLN A 187 -5.16 25.50 4.64
CA GLN A 187 -5.04 26.94 4.35
C GLN A 187 -6.27 27.47 3.62
N LYS A 188 -6.78 26.74 2.62
CA LYS A 188 -8.01 27.12 1.91
C LYS A 188 -9.20 27.17 2.85
N ALA A 189 -9.34 26.17 3.73
CA ALA A 189 -10.43 26.11 4.69
C ALA A 189 -10.44 27.31 5.65
N MET A 190 -9.26 27.77 6.06
CA MET A 190 -9.10 28.97 6.89
C MET A 190 -9.40 30.28 6.14
N ARG A 191 -9.31 30.29 4.81
CA ARG A 191 -9.56 31.48 3.96
C ARG A 191 -10.93 31.50 3.30
N ARG A 192 -11.70 30.43 3.39
CA ARG A 192 -12.97 30.30 2.68
C ARG A 192 -14.03 31.27 3.22
N SER A 193 -14.82 31.88 2.34
CA SER A 193 -15.93 32.75 2.74
C SER A 193 -17.08 31.96 3.38
N ILE A 194 -17.84 32.57 4.29
CA ILE A 194 -19.01 31.94 4.93
C ILE A 194 -20.17 31.77 3.93
N GLN A 195 -20.30 32.67 2.94
CA GLN A 195 -21.35 32.60 1.90
C GLN A 195 -21.22 31.37 1.01
N SER A 196 -20.00 30.92 0.69
CA SER A 196 -19.75 29.69 -0.07
C SER A 196 -20.29 28.41 0.61
N LYS A 197 -20.61 28.47 1.92
CA LYS A 197 -21.15 27.35 2.70
C LYS A 197 -22.62 27.06 2.41
N ARG A 198 -23.36 27.99 1.78
CA ARG A 198 -24.80 27.85 1.51
C ARG A 198 -25.14 27.20 0.17
N GLU A 199 -24.16 27.00 -0.71
CA GLU A 199 -24.42 26.29 -1.97
C GLU A 199 -24.56 24.78 -1.72
N SER A 200 -25.67 24.22 -2.23
CA SER A 200 -26.11 22.83 -2.10
C SER A 200 -25.14 21.76 -2.66
N LYS A 201 -23.94 22.14 -3.10
CA LYS A 201 -22.87 21.28 -3.62
C LYS A 201 -21.56 21.44 -2.83
N THR A 202 -21.61 21.75 -1.55
CA THR A 202 -20.39 21.91 -0.75
C THR A 202 -19.67 20.56 -0.67
N VAL A 203 -18.51 20.44 -1.36
CA VAL A 203 -17.63 19.28 -1.23
C VAL A 203 -17.24 19.12 0.23
N ASP A 204 -17.45 17.94 0.79
CA ASP A 204 -17.16 17.67 2.20
C ASP A 204 -15.64 17.66 2.45
N ILE A 205 -15.17 18.68 3.17
CA ILE A 205 -13.75 18.82 3.54
C ILE A 205 -13.23 17.61 4.32
N SER A 206 -14.06 16.96 5.12
CA SER A 206 -13.67 15.77 5.89
C SER A 206 -13.33 14.61 4.97
N ASN A 207 -14.14 14.41 3.92
CA ASN A 207 -13.90 13.42 2.87
C ASN A 207 -12.67 13.78 2.03
N LEU A 208 -12.49 15.06 1.70
CA LEU A 208 -11.28 15.51 1.01
C LEU A 208 -10.02 15.18 1.81
N TYR A 209 -9.99 15.57 3.09
CA TYR A 209 -8.83 15.40 3.98
C TYR A 209 -8.49 13.92 4.23
N SER A 210 -9.51 13.05 4.23
CA SER A 210 -9.36 11.63 4.56
C SER A 210 -9.31 10.75 3.31
N ALA A 211 -10.43 10.53 2.63
CA ALA A 211 -10.55 9.56 1.55
C ALA A 211 -9.87 10.03 0.26
N ASP A 212 -10.08 11.26 -0.17
CA ASP A 212 -9.57 11.75 -1.45
C ASP A 212 -8.04 11.91 -1.43
N VAL A 213 -7.44 12.41 -0.34
CA VAL A 213 -5.98 12.42 -0.19
C VAL A 213 -5.41 11.01 -0.25
N ASN A 214 -6.05 10.05 0.43
CA ASN A 214 -5.57 8.66 0.42
C ASN A 214 -5.65 8.04 -0.99
N ASN A 215 -6.68 8.35 -1.79
CA ASN A 215 -6.72 7.91 -3.19
C ASN A 215 -5.53 8.44 -3.99
N VAL A 216 -5.18 9.72 -3.80
CA VAL A 216 -3.99 10.32 -4.44
C VAL A 216 -2.69 9.67 -3.95
N LEU A 217 -2.57 9.39 -2.65
CA LEU A 217 -1.43 8.68 -2.07
C LEU A 217 -1.27 7.28 -2.69
N PHE A 218 -2.34 6.49 -2.75
CA PHE A 218 -2.29 5.14 -3.33
C PHE A 218 -1.98 5.17 -4.83
N ALA A 219 -2.48 6.16 -5.57
CA ALA A 219 -2.10 6.34 -6.97
C ALA A 219 -0.63 6.71 -7.11
N ALA A 220 -0.08 7.58 -6.25
CA ALA A 220 1.35 7.92 -6.27
C ALA A 220 2.25 6.69 -6.07
N PHE A 221 1.86 5.76 -5.19
CA PHE A 221 2.59 4.50 -5.03
C PHE A 221 2.57 3.59 -6.28
N GLN A 222 1.53 3.69 -7.11
CA GLN A 222 1.27 2.76 -8.20
C GLN A 222 1.39 3.37 -9.61
N ILE A 223 1.64 4.68 -9.72
CA ILE A 223 1.60 5.39 -11.00
C ILE A 223 2.60 4.83 -12.02
N ASN A 224 3.78 4.40 -11.55
CA ASN A 224 4.80 3.79 -12.40
C ASN A 224 4.40 2.39 -12.90
N SER A 225 3.58 1.67 -12.12
CA SER A 225 3.02 0.38 -12.53
C SER A 225 2.15 0.50 -13.78
N LEU A 226 1.53 1.67 -14.04
CA LEU A 226 0.65 1.90 -15.19
C LEU A 226 1.34 1.70 -16.54
N TRP A 227 2.65 2.01 -16.62
CA TRP A 227 3.43 1.87 -17.86
C TRP A 227 4.42 0.71 -17.80
N VAL A 228 4.96 0.37 -16.61
CA VAL A 228 5.87 -0.78 -16.45
C VAL A 228 5.16 -2.12 -16.65
N ILE A 229 3.94 -2.29 -16.13
CA ILE A 229 3.20 -3.56 -16.25
C ILE A 229 2.89 -3.90 -17.72
N PRO A 230 2.35 -2.98 -18.55
CA PRO A 230 2.15 -3.27 -19.97
C PRO A 230 3.44 -3.69 -20.70
N ILE A 231 4.56 -3.01 -20.43
CA ILE A 231 5.87 -3.39 -21.01
C ILE A 231 6.26 -4.80 -20.56
N GLN A 232 6.12 -5.11 -19.27
CA GLN A 232 6.39 -6.44 -18.73
C GLN A 232 5.57 -7.52 -19.42
N ILE A 233 4.26 -7.29 -19.59
CA ILE A 233 3.35 -8.22 -20.27
C ILE A 233 3.84 -8.49 -21.70
N VAL A 234 4.16 -7.45 -22.46
CA VAL A 234 4.64 -7.58 -23.84
C VAL A 234 5.95 -8.38 -23.90
N VAL A 235 6.92 -8.07 -23.05
CA VAL A 235 8.22 -8.77 -23.01
C VAL A 235 8.05 -10.24 -22.63
N VAL A 236 7.26 -10.54 -21.60
CA VAL A 236 7.04 -11.92 -21.14
C VAL A 236 6.26 -12.74 -22.18
N VAL A 237 5.25 -12.16 -22.84
CA VAL A 237 4.52 -12.80 -23.93
C VAL A 237 5.44 -13.08 -25.13
N TYR A 238 6.32 -12.14 -25.47
CA TYR A 238 7.32 -12.34 -26.52
C TYR A 238 8.28 -13.49 -26.16
N MET A 239 8.77 -13.53 -24.92
CA MET A 239 9.63 -14.63 -24.45
C MET A 239 8.90 -15.98 -24.45
N LEU A 240 7.62 -16.03 -24.07
CA LEU A 240 6.80 -17.23 -24.17
C LEU A 240 6.69 -17.71 -25.61
N TYR A 241 6.42 -16.78 -26.54
CA TYR A 241 6.39 -17.10 -27.97
C TYR A 241 7.74 -17.62 -28.47
N ALA A 242 8.87 -17.06 -28.02
CA ALA A 242 10.19 -17.56 -28.38
C ALA A 242 10.45 -19.00 -27.88
N VAL A 243 9.91 -19.40 -26.72
CA VAL A 243 10.14 -20.72 -26.12
C VAL A 243 9.19 -21.79 -26.67
N ILE A 244 7.89 -21.50 -26.77
CA ILE A 244 6.83 -22.46 -27.15
C ILE A 244 5.99 -22.03 -28.36
N ASN A 245 6.44 -21.05 -29.16
CA ASN A 245 5.76 -20.60 -30.38
C ASN A 245 4.28 -20.24 -30.13
N LEU A 246 3.40 -20.50 -31.11
CA LEU A 246 1.97 -20.21 -31.06
C LEU A 246 1.23 -20.90 -29.91
N ALA A 247 1.77 -21.96 -29.33
CA ALA A 247 1.17 -22.62 -28.16
C ALA A 247 1.12 -21.70 -26.92
N ALA A 248 1.96 -20.65 -26.88
CA ALA A 248 1.86 -19.60 -25.86
C ALA A 248 0.46 -18.98 -25.80
N PHE A 249 -0.18 -18.75 -26.95
CA PHE A 249 -1.50 -18.11 -27.01
C PHE A 249 -2.62 -19.02 -26.51
N ALA A 250 -2.47 -20.34 -26.61
CA ALA A 250 -3.40 -21.27 -25.97
C ALA A 250 -3.35 -21.15 -24.44
N GLY A 251 -2.14 -21.02 -23.86
CA GLY A 251 -1.97 -20.73 -22.44
C GLY A 251 -2.56 -19.38 -22.03
N LEU A 252 -2.29 -18.33 -22.80
CA LEU A 252 -2.86 -17.00 -22.58
C LEU A 252 -4.40 -17.00 -22.62
N ALA A 253 -5.01 -17.79 -23.52
CA ALA A 253 -6.45 -17.95 -23.57
C ALA A 253 -7.00 -18.59 -22.28
N ILE A 254 -6.32 -19.60 -21.73
CA ILE A 254 -6.71 -20.21 -20.45
C ILE A 254 -6.56 -19.22 -19.29
N ILE A 255 -5.50 -18.39 -19.29
CA ILE A 255 -5.34 -17.31 -18.30
C ILE A 255 -6.51 -16.33 -18.40
N ALA A 256 -6.88 -15.90 -19.61
CA ALA A 256 -8.00 -14.97 -19.80
C ALA A 256 -9.33 -15.57 -19.31
N VAL A 257 -9.59 -16.84 -19.61
CA VAL A 257 -10.78 -17.56 -19.14
C VAL A 257 -10.79 -17.70 -17.61
N SER A 258 -9.66 -18.05 -17.00
CA SER A 258 -9.59 -18.19 -15.54
C SER A 258 -9.77 -16.85 -14.82
N MET A 259 -9.22 -15.76 -15.37
CA MET A 259 -9.45 -14.40 -14.87
C MET A 259 -10.92 -14.00 -14.98
N LEU A 260 -11.59 -14.29 -16.10
CA LEU A 260 -13.01 -14.00 -16.27
C LEU A 260 -13.86 -14.80 -15.28
N ALA A 261 -13.55 -16.08 -15.08
CA ALA A 261 -14.22 -16.92 -14.09
C ALA A 261 -14.03 -16.35 -12.67
N SER A 262 -12.81 -15.99 -12.28
CA SER A 262 -12.53 -15.34 -10.99
C SER A 262 -13.26 -14.01 -10.83
N PHE A 263 -13.39 -13.20 -11.88
CA PHE A 263 -14.17 -11.96 -11.85
C PHE A 263 -15.66 -12.21 -11.59
N VAL A 264 -16.27 -13.18 -12.28
CA VAL A 264 -17.68 -13.55 -12.07
C VAL A 264 -17.89 -14.07 -10.65
N ILE A 265 -16.99 -14.93 -10.15
CA ILE A 265 -17.06 -15.44 -8.78
C ILE A 265 -16.92 -14.29 -7.77
N ALA A 266 -15.99 -13.37 -7.99
CA ALA A 266 -15.80 -12.20 -7.11
C ALA A 266 -17.06 -11.33 -7.04
N LYS A 267 -17.75 -11.11 -8.17
CA LYS A 267 -19.03 -10.39 -8.18
C LYS A 267 -20.11 -11.12 -7.38
N LEU A 268 -20.23 -12.44 -7.54
CA LEU A 268 -21.17 -13.26 -6.75
C LEU A 268 -20.82 -13.24 -5.25
N SER A 269 -19.54 -13.26 -4.91
CA SER A 269 -19.05 -13.13 -3.54
C SER A 269 -19.38 -11.76 -2.94
N GLY A 270 -19.30 -10.69 -3.74
CA GLY A 270 -19.73 -9.34 -3.33
C GLY A 270 -21.21 -9.31 -2.93
N ASN A 271 -22.09 -9.84 -3.79
CA ASN A 271 -23.52 -9.94 -3.46
C ASN A 271 -23.78 -10.80 -2.21
N ALA A 272 -23.06 -11.93 -2.06
CA ALA A 272 -23.18 -12.76 -0.87
C ALA A 272 -22.68 -12.02 0.40
N PHE A 273 -21.69 -11.14 0.28
CA PHE A 273 -21.22 -10.31 1.38
C PHE A 273 -22.26 -9.26 1.80
N GLU A 274 -22.95 -8.65 0.83
CA GLU A 274 -24.07 -7.74 1.11
C GLU A 274 -25.20 -8.46 1.87
N ASP A 275 -25.55 -9.69 1.46
CA ASP A 275 -26.52 -10.53 2.17
C ASP A 275 -26.08 -10.77 3.64
N ILE A 276 -24.79 -11.05 3.89
CA ILE A 276 -24.27 -11.22 5.24
C ILE A 276 -24.45 -9.94 6.06
N MET A 277 -24.12 -8.77 5.50
CA MET A 277 -24.26 -7.50 6.22
C MET A 277 -25.72 -7.23 6.58
N LYS A 278 -26.64 -7.46 5.64
CA LYS A 278 -28.07 -7.29 5.88
C LYS A 278 -28.59 -8.20 7.00
N TYR A 279 -28.33 -9.50 6.95
CA TYR A 279 -28.80 -10.43 7.98
C TYR A 279 -28.12 -10.21 9.33
N LYS A 280 -26.86 -9.76 9.33
CA LYS A 280 -26.15 -9.35 10.53
C LYS A 280 -26.84 -8.13 11.17
N ASP A 281 -27.26 -7.15 10.40
CA ASP A 281 -27.96 -5.96 10.89
C ASP A 281 -29.33 -6.33 11.48
N ASP A 282 -30.09 -7.21 10.83
CA ASP A 282 -31.37 -7.73 11.34
C ASP A 282 -31.19 -8.44 12.69
N ARG A 283 -30.16 -9.29 12.81
CA ARG A 283 -29.80 -9.95 14.07
C ARG A 283 -29.43 -8.93 15.14
N MET A 284 -28.56 -7.98 14.81
CA MET A 284 -28.06 -6.98 15.75
C MET A 284 -29.17 -6.04 16.22
N LYS A 285 -30.12 -5.70 15.35
CA LYS A 285 -31.33 -4.96 15.70
C LYS A 285 -32.15 -5.70 16.76
N SER A 286 -32.42 -6.99 16.55
CA SER A 286 -33.16 -7.81 17.52
C SER A 286 -32.44 -7.93 18.86
N ILE A 287 -31.11 -8.08 18.85
CA ILE A 287 -30.30 -8.07 20.08
C ILE A 287 -30.45 -6.74 20.82
N LYS A 288 -30.33 -5.60 20.13
CA LYS A 288 -30.49 -4.27 20.73
C LYS A 288 -31.88 -4.08 21.36
N GLU A 289 -32.94 -4.52 20.67
CA GLU A 289 -34.32 -4.46 21.19
C GLU A 289 -34.47 -5.25 22.51
N VAL A 290 -33.91 -6.46 22.58
CA VAL A 290 -33.96 -7.31 23.78
C VAL A 290 -33.20 -6.68 24.95
N PHE A 291 -31.99 -6.18 24.71
CA PHE A 291 -31.18 -5.56 25.77
C PHE A 291 -31.79 -4.25 26.28
N ASN A 292 -32.37 -3.44 25.40
CA ASN A 292 -33.08 -2.22 25.80
C ASN A 292 -34.32 -2.51 26.67
N ALA A 293 -34.98 -3.66 26.46
CA ALA A 293 -36.17 -4.08 27.21
C ALA A 293 -35.89 -5.22 28.21
N ILE A 294 -34.64 -5.39 28.66
CA ILE A 294 -34.21 -6.62 29.37
C ILE A 294 -34.98 -6.88 30.66
N GLN A 295 -35.37 -5.84 31.39
CA GLN A 295 -36.17 -5.97 32.61
C GLN A 295 -37.54 -6.61 32.33
N ILE A 296 -38.22 -6.17 31.27
CA ILE A 296 -39.54 -6.71 30.87
C ILE A 296 -39.38 -8.17 30.43
N VAL A 297 -38.34 -8.48 29.65
CA VAL A 297 -38.04 -9.84 29.19
C VAL A 297 -37.83 -10.80 30.37
N LYS A 298 -37.07 -10.37 31.39
CA LYS A 298 -36.79 -11.14 32.61
C LYS A 298 -38.04 -11.31 33.48
N LEU A 299 -38.78 -10.24 33.74
CA LEU A 299 -40.00 -10.28 34.56
C LEU A 299 -41.07 -11.23 34.00
N ASN A 300 -41.12 -11.39 32.68
CA ASN A 300 -42.08 -12.25 32.01
C ASN A 300 -41.50 -13.63 31.59
N ALA A 301 -40.25 -13.94 31.94
CA ALA A 301 -39.55 -15.16 31.53
C ALA A 301 -39.60 -15.42 30.00
N TRP A 302 -39.44 -14.37 29.18
CA TRP A 302 -39.48 -14.45 27.70
C TRP A 302 -38.12 -14.76 27.05
N GLU A 303 -37.12 -15.13 27.85
CA GLU A 303 -35.73 -15.29 27.44
C GLU A 303 -35.59 -16.30 26.31
N ASP A 304 -36.17 -17.49 26.48
CA ASP A 304 -36.10 -18.58 25.49
C ASP A 304 -36.77 -18.19 24.17
N LYS A 305 -37.90 -17.47 24.23
CA LYS A 305 -38.60 -17.01 23.02
C LYS A 305 -37.75 -16.03 22.20
N PHE A 306 -37.07 -15.09 22.87
CA PHE A 306 -36.18 -14.15 22.20
C PHE A 306 -34.87 -14.81 21.75
N ALA A 307 -34.35 -15.78 22.52
CA ALA A 307 -33.21 -16.60 22.12
C ALA A 307 -33.53 -17.36 20.82
N ASP A 308 -34.68 -18.02 20.73
CA ASP A 308 -35.13 -18.72 19.52
C ASP A 308 -35.26 -17.79 18.31
N LYS A 309 -35.83 -16.58 18.51
CA LYS A 309 -35.90 -15.55 17.45
C LYS A 309 -34.50 -15.18 16.95
N ILE A 310 -33.56 -14.94 17.86
CA ILE A 310 -32.17 -14.60 17.53
C ILE A 310 -31.46 -15.78 16.84
N HIS A 311 -31.70 -17.02 17.28
CA HIS A 311 -31.14 -18.22 16.65
C HIS A 311 -31.65 -18.43 15.23
N LYS A 312 -32.94 -18.14 14.93
CA LYS A 312 -33.48 -18.17 13.57
C LYS A 312 -32.83 -17.13 12.65
N LEU A 313 -32.62 -15.91 13.15
CA LEU A 313 -31.88 -14.87 12.42
C LEU A 313 -30.42 -15.29 12.20
N ARG A 314 -29.78 -15.88 13.22
CA ARG A 314 -28.43 -16.41 13.11
C ARG A 314 -28.31 -17.54 12.09
N ALA A 315 -29.29 -18.44 12.01
CA ALA A 315 -29.30 -19.50 11.00
C ALA A 315 -29.36 -18.93 9.56
N THR A 316 -30.17 -17.88 9.37
CA THR A 316 -30.25 -17.17 8.09
C THR A 316 -28.93 -16.47 7.74
N GLU A 317 -28.34 -15.75 8.70
CA GLU A 317 -27.01 -15.14 8.56
C GLU A 317 -25.94 -16.19 8.21
N LEU A 318 -25.92 -17.33 8.92
CA LEU A 318 -24.98 -18.42 8.68
C LEU A 318 -25.15 -19.05 7.29
N SER A 319 -26.37 -19.08 6.73
CA SER A 319 -26.59 -19.57 5.37
C SER A 319 -25.92 -18.65 4.31
N ALA A 320 -25.96 -17.33 4.52
CA ALA A 320 -25.26 -16.36 3.67
C ALA A 320 -23.74 -16.44 3.85
N VAL A 321 -23.27 -16.59 5.10
CA VAL A 321 -21.84 -16.83 5.40
C VAL A 321 -21.36 -18.11 4.70
N LYS A 322 -22.12 -19.19 4.77
CA LYS A 322 -21.82 -20.46 4.09
C LYS A 322 -21.65 -20.24 2.58
N LYS A 323 -22.58 -19.56 1.93
CA LYS A 323 -22.50 -19.23 0.49
C LYS A 323 -21.25 -18.42 0.16
N PHE A 324 -20.95 -17.37 0.93
CA PHE A 324 -19.75 -16.56 0.75
C PHE A 324 -18.45 -17.39 0.88
N LEU A 325 -18.37 -18.25 1.90
CA LEU A 325 -17.20 -19.11 2.10
C LEU A 325 -17.03 -20.14 0.97
N TYR A 326 -18.11 -20.74 0.47
CA TYR A 326 -18.02 -21.64 -0.70
C TYR A 326 -17.56 -20.90 -1.96
N LEU A 327 -18.10 -19.71 -2.23
CA LEU A 327 -17.65 -18.91 -3.36
C LEU A 327 -16.16 -18.52 -3.22
N GLY A 328 -15.73 -18.18 -2.00
CA GLY A 328 -14.32 -17.96 -1.68
C GLY A 328 -13.45 -19.20 -1.96
N ALA A 329 -13.89 -20.38 -1.51
CA ALA A 329 -13.19 -21.64 -1.77
C ALA A 329 -13.10 -21.98 -3.27
N VAL A 330 -14.18 -21.78 -4.02
CA VAL A 330 -14.20 -21.96 -5.49
C VAL A 330 -13.25 -20.97 -6.16
N ASN A 331 -13.21 -19.70 -5.73
CA ASN A 331 -12.27 -18.72 -6.28
C ASN A 331 -10.82 -19.12 -6.02
N ILE A 332 -10.49 -19.56 -4.80
CA ILE A 332 -9.17 -20.09 -4.46
C ILE A 332 -8.85 -21.30 -5.35
N PHE A 333 -9.77 -22.25 -5.51
CA PHE A 333 -9.57 -23.42 -6.36
C PHE A 333 -9.27 -23.02 -7.83
N VAL A 334 -10.06 -22.14 -8.42
CA VAL A 334 -9.84 -21.64 -9.80
C VAL A 334 -8.47 -20.95 -9.90
N LEU A 335 -8.13 -20.14 -8.91
CA LEU A 335 -6.87 -19.41 -8.85
C LEU A 335 -5.67 -20.38 -8.78
N TRP A 336 -5.68 -21.36 -7.89
CA TRP A 336 -4.55 -22.29 -7.71
C TRP A 336 -4.48 -23.41 -8.74
N SER A 337 -5.59 -23.80 -9.37
CA SER A 337 -5.61 -24.77 -10.47
C SER A 337 -5.28 -24.16 -11.83
N SER A 338 -5.42 -22.84 -12.00
CA SER A 338 -5.15 -22.16 -13.27
C SER A 338 -3.75 -22.43 -13.85
N PRO A 339 -2.63 -22.37 -13.10
CA PRO A 339 -1.30 -22.64 -13.67
C PRO A 339 -1.15 -24.06 -14.24
N LEU A 340 -1.82 -25.04 -13.61
CA LEU A 340 -1.85 -26.42 -14.08
C LEU A 340 -2.57 -26.51 -15.43
N ALA A 341 -3.76 -25.90 -15.53
CA ALA A 341 -4.55 -25.88 -16.77
C ALA A 341 -3.81 -25.16 -17.90
N VAL A 342 -3.20 -24.00 -17.61
CA VAL A 342 -2.41 -23.21 -18.56
C VAL A 342 -1.26 -24.03 -19.12
N SER A 343 -0.50 -24.69 -18.25
CA SER A 343 0.64 -25.52 -18.66
C SER A 343 0.19 -26.74 -19.46
N ALA A 344 -0.83 -27.45 -18.98
CA ALA A 344 -1.36 -28.66 -19.65
C ALA A 344 -1.86 -28.36 -21.06
N VAL A 345 -2.68 -27.32 -21.23
CA VAL A 345 -3.24 -26.94 -22.54
C VAL A 345 -2.14 -26.43 -23.47
N SER A 346 -1.24 -25.57 -22.99
CA SER A 346 -0.14 -25.05 -23.82
C SER A 346 0.78 -26.17 -24.30
N PHE A 347 1.16 -27.10 -23.42
CA PHE A 347 2.03 -28.21 -23.79
C PHE A 347 1.33 -29.25 -24.66
N ALA A 348 0.04 -29.50 -24.45
CA ALA A 348 -0.75 -30.34 -25.34
C ALA A 348 -0.80 -29.76 -26.75
N VAL A 349 -1.07 -28.46 -26.90
CA VAL A 349 -1.02 -27.78 -28.21
C VAL A 349 0.38 -27.87 -28.82
N TYR A 350 1.43 -27.62 -28.03
CA TYR A 350 2.80 -27.67 -28.52
C TYR A 350 3.25 -29.06 -29.00
N ALA A 351 2.94 -30.11 -28.23
CA ALA A 351 3.41 -31.46 -28.50
C ALA A 351 2.51 -32.21 -29.48
N ILE A 352 1.18 -32.10 -29.34
CA ILE A 352 0.20 -32.88 -30.10
C ILE A 352 -0.23 -32.15 -31.37
N VAL A 353 -0.54 -30.85 -31.29
CA VAL A 353 -1.08 -30.11 -32.44
C VAL A 353 0.03 -29.58 -33.34
N MET A 354 1.12 -29.09 -32.75
CA MET A 354 2.26 -28.56 -33.51
C MET A 354 3.35 -29.61 -33.80
N GLU A 355 3.19 -30.84 -33.27
CA GLU A 355 4.14 -31.95 -33.45
C GLU A 355 5.59 -31.60 -33.09
N LYS A 356 5.80 -30.69 -32.13
CA LYS A 356 7.13 -30.24 -31.70
C LYS A 356 7.60 -30.99 -30.46
N VAL A 357 8.90 -31.29 -30.42
CA VAL A 357 9.52 -31.94 -29.26
C VAL A 357 9.54 -30.99 -28.06
N LEU A 358 8.90 -31.44 -26.99
CA LEU A 358 8.82 -30.74 -25.71
C LEU A 358 10.02 -31.10 -24.84
N THR A 359 11.04 -30.23 -24.81
CA THR A 359 12.24 -30.41 -23.98
C THR A 359 12.03 -29.88 -22.57
N ALA A 360 12.77 -30.42 -21.59
CA ALA A 360 12.71 -29.95 -20.21
C ALA A 360 12.96 -28.43 -20.09
N ALA A 361 13.95 -27.91 -20.82
CA ALA A 361 14.25 -26.47 -20.86
C ALA A 361 13.03 -25.64 -21.29
N ARG A 362 12.28 -26.09 -22.30
CA ARG A 362 11.06 -25.39 -22.74
C ARG A 362 9.95 -25.46 -21.70
N VAL A 363 9.73 -26.62 -21.09
CA VAL A 363 8.68 -26.83 -20.07
C VAL A 363 8.90 -25.92 -18.87
N PHE A 364 10.08 -26.00 -18.25
CA PHE A 364 10.36 -25.25 -17.02
C PHE A 364 10.41 -23.74 -17.27
N THR A 365 10.99 -23.31 -18.40
CA THR A 365 11.00 -21.88 -18.77
C THR A 365 9.59 -21.36 -19.05
N ALA A 366 8.76 -22.11 -19.79
CA ALA A 366 7.38 -21.69 -20.07
C ALA A 366 6.55 -21.59 -18.80
N ILE A 367 6.65 -22.56 -17.87
CA ILE A 367 5.97 -22.50 -16.57
C ILE A 367 6.41 -21.24 -15.80
N ALA A 368 7.71 -20.96 -15.74
CA ALA A 368 8.24 -19.79 -15.05
C ALA A 368 7.74 -18.48 -15.68
N LEU A 369 7.67 -18.39 -17.00
CA LEU A 369 7.16 -17.22 -17.72
C LEU A 369 5.65 -17.05 -17.55
N PHE A 370 4.85 -18.14 -17.59
CA PHE A 370 3.41 -18.05 -17.30
C PHE A 370 3.14 -17.55 -15.88
N ASN A 371 3.90 -18.03 -14.90
CA ASN A 371 3.81 -17.53 -13.52
C ASN A 371 4.20 -16.05 -13.43
N ALA A 372 5.24 -15.62 -14.14
CA ALA A 372 5.68 -14.22 -14.18
C ALA A 372 4.65 -13.26 -14.82
N LEU A 373 3.71 -13.77 -15.63
CA LEU A 373 2.70 -12.97 -16.30
C LEU A 373 1.43 -12.77 -15.45
N ARG A 374 1.18 -13.67 -14.51
CA ARG A 374 -0.08 -13.76 -13.77
C ARG A 374 -0.37 -12.56 -12.89
N ASP A 375 0.59 -12.18 -12.05
CA ASP A 375 0.42 -11.02 -11.16
C ASP A 375 0.27 -9.71 -11.96
N PRO A 376 1.10 -9.41 -12.98
CA PRO A 376 0.91 -8.26 -13.85
C PRO A 376 -0.50 -8.16 -14.47
N LEU A 377 -1.04 -9.27 -14.98
CA LEU A 377 -2.39 -9.30 -15.56
C LEU A 377 -3.50 -9.05 -14.53
N ARG A 378 -3.33 -9.54 -13.29
CA ARG A 378 -4.29 -9.33 -12.20
C ARG A 378 -4.21 -7.90 -11.65
N ASP A 379 -3.01 -7.35 -11.56
CA ASP A 379 -2.78 -6.09 -10.86
C ASP A 379 -3.08 -4.88 -11.77
N LEU A 380 -2.93 -5.01 -13.10
CA LEU A 380 -3.17 -3.92 -14.05
C LEU A 380 -4.56 -3.26 -13.95
N PRO A 381 -5.69 -4.01 -13.90
CA PRO A 381 -7.01 -3.40 -13.70
C PRO A 381 -7.11 -2.62 -12.39
N THR A 382 -6.49 -3.13 -11.32
CA THR A 382 -6.47 -2.49 -10.01
C THR A 382 -5.69 -1.17 -10.06
N VAL A 383 -4.53 -1.16 -10.71
CA VAL A 383 -3.72 0.06 -10.90
C VAL A 383 -4.49 1.12 -11.69
N ILE A 384 -5.17 0.73 -12.77
CA ILE A 384 -6.03 1.64 -13.55
C ILE A 384 -7.14 2.22 -12.68
N GLN A 385 -7.83 1.38 -11.92
CA GLN A 385 -8.91 1.80 -11.03
C GLN A 385 -8.44 2.80 -9.97
N THR A 386 -7.28 2.55 -9.34
CA THR A 386 -6.68 3.48 -8.37
C THR A 386 -6.35 4.83 -9.01
N CYS A 387 -5.81 4.83 -10.24
CA CYS A 387 -5.53 6.08 -10.96
C CYS A 387 -6.81 6.86 -11.30
N ILE A 388 -7.89 6.17 -11.71
CA ILE A 388 -9.19 6.79 -11.97
C ILE A 388 -9.75 7.43 -10.69
N GLN A 389 -9.68 6.73 -9.56
CA GLN A 389 -10.13 7.27 -8.27
C GLN A 389 -9.34 8.51 -7.87
N ALA A 390 -8.00 8.48 -7.99
CA ALA A 390 -7.17 9.64 -7.73
C ALA A 390 -7.48 10.82 -8.66
N LYS A 391 -7.78 10.57 -9.94
CA LYS A 391 -8.22 11.61 -10.88
C LYS A 391 -9.50 12.31 -10.39
N ILE A 392 -10.52 11.54 -10.02
CA ILE A 392 -11.79 12.09 -9.48
C ILE A 392 -11.54 12.87 -8.18
N SER A 393 -10.68 12.35 -7.31
CA SER A 393 -10.29 13.03 -6.08
C SER A 393 -9.59 14.37 -6.37
N LEU A 394 -8.66 14.42 -7.33
CA LEU A 394 -7.98 15.65 -7.76
C LEU A 394 -8.94 16.68 -8.39
N GLU A 395 -9.94 16.22 -9.14
CA GLU A 395 -11.01 17.08 -9.67
C GLU A 395 -11.80 17.75 -8.52
N ARG A 396 -12.21 16.98 -7.50
CA ARG A 396 -12.87 17.52 -6.29
C ARG A 396 -11.99 18.48 -5.49
N PHE A 397 -10.70 18.18 -5.38
CA PHE A 397 -9.73 19.09 -4.78
C PHE A 397 -9.69 20.42 -5.51
N THR A 398 -9.65 20.39 -6.84
CA THR A 398 -9.63 21.58 -7.69
C THR A 398 -10.91 22.41 -7.52
N GLU A 399 -12.08 21.75 -7.52
CA GLU A 399 -13.38 22.39 -7.25
C GLU A 399 -13.41 23.07 -5.88
N TYR A 400 -12.93 22.41 -4.83
CA TYR A 400 -12.91 22.99 -3.48
C TYR A 400 -11.95 24.18 -3.35
N LEU A 401 -10.77 24.08 -3.98
CA LEU A 401 -9.77 25.15 -3.96
C LEU A 401 -10.18 26.36 -4.81
N ALA A 402 -11.13 26.19 -5.73
CA ALA A 402 -11.70 27.27 -6.53
C ALA A 402 -12.78 28.09 -5.80
N LEU A 403 -13.28 27.62 -4.65
CA LEU A 403 -14.31 28.33 -3.88
C LEU A 403 -13.85 29.73 -3.42
N ASP A 404 -14.79 30.66 -3.29
CA ASP A 404 -14.50 32.03 -2.91
C ASP A 404 -13.86 32.13 -1.51
N GLU A 405 -12.81 32.95 -1.44
CA GLU A 405 -12.15 33.31 -0.19
C GLU A 405 -12.78 34.56 0.43
N PHE A 406 -12.62 34.73 1.74
CA PHE A 406 -13.01 35.98 2.39
C PHE A 406 -12.13 37.11 1.84
N ILE A 407 -12.73 38.29 1.65
CA ILE A 407 -12.00 39.47 1.22
C ILE A 407 -11.30 40.05 2.46
N PRO A 408 -9.95 40.12 2.50
CA PRO A 408 -9.23 40.58 3.68
C PRO A 408 -9.58 42.00 4.12
N SER A 409 -9.99 42.86 3.18
CA SER A 409 -10.45 44.23 3.48
C SER A 409 -11.77 44.29 4.26
N ASN A 410 -12.54 43.20 4.29
CA ASN A 410 -13.80 43.12 5.03
C ASN A 410 -13.59 42.65 6.48
N VAL A 411 -12.33 42.44 6.91
CA VAL A 411 -11.97 41.97 8.24
C VAL A 411 -11.13 43.04 8.93
N ILE A 412 -11.70 43.72 9.93
CA ILE A 412 -10.98 44.65 10.79
C ILE A 412 -10.28 43.82 11.88
N ARG A 413 -8.94 43.83 11.89
CA ARG A 413 -8.13 43.05 12.86
C ARG A 413 -7.84 43.80 14.16
N ASP A 414 -7.92 45.12 14.11
CA ASP A 414 -7.56 46.00 15.22
C ASP A 414 -8.62 47.12 15.27
N ASP A 415 -9.72 46.85 15.97
CA ASP A 415 -10.80 47.81 16.20
C ASP A 415 -10.60 48.44 17.57
N THR A 416 -10.10 49.68 17.61
CA THR A 416 -9.89 50.44 18.84
C THR A 416 -11.19 50.72 19.61
N ALA A 417 -12.36 50.50 19.01
CA ALA A 417 -13.66 50.63 19.66
C ALA A 417 -14.08 49.38 20.44
N GLN A 418 -13.41 48.23 20.23
CA GLN A 418 -13.65 47.00 20.97
C GLN A 418 -12.68 46.92 22.16
N PRO A 419 -13.13 46.48 23.35
CA PRO A 419 -12.23 46.29 24.47
C PRO A 419 -11.28 45.10 24.21
N GLN A 420 -10.07 45.15 24.78
CA GLN A 420 -8.94 44.26 24.43
C GLN A 420 -9.18 42.76 24.72
N ASP A 421 -10.24 42.45 25.45
CA ASP A 421 -10.72 41.11 25.79
C ASP A 421 -11.66 40.52 24.72
N VAL A 422 -12.07 41.29 23.71
CA VAL A 422 -12.91 40.80 22.61
C VAL A 422 -12.04 40.20 21.50
N VAL A 423 -12.14 38.87 21.34
CA VAL A 423 -11.37 38.09 20.37
C VAL A 423 -12.01 38.09 18.97
N MET A 424 -13.34 38.27 18.87
CA MET A 424 -14.07 38.36 17.60
C MET A 424 -15.40 39.09 17.80
N SER A 425 -15.70 40.10 16.98
CA SER A 425 -17.03 40.70 16.88
C SER A 425 -17.59 40.51 15.46
N ILE A 426 -18.90 40.30 15.36
CA ILE A 426 -19.62 40.12 14.09
C ILE A 426 -20.67 41.23 14.03
N GLN A 427 -20.59 42.10 13.04
CA GLN A 427 -21.62 43.12 12.75
C GLN A 427 -22.72 42.57 11.85
#